data_AF-A0A946V7F8-F1
#
_entry.id   AF-A0A946V7F8-F1
#
_cell.length_a   1.000
_cell.length_b   1.000
_cell.length_c   1.000
_cell.angle_alpha   90.00
_cell.angle_beta   90.00
_cell.angle_gamma   90.00
#
_symmetry.space_group_name_H-M   'P 1'
#
loop_
_entity.id
_entity.type
_entity.pdbx_description
1 polymer ?
#
loop_
_entity_poly.entity_id
_entity_poly.type
_entity_poly.pdbx_seq_one_letter_code
_entity_poly.pdbx_strand_id
1 'polypeptide(L)'
;MEQLKSFLGTLTSSIRDLLPIVLVVAFFQLVVIQQPFPDLARVLVGCLLVVLGLTFFIRGLEQGLFPIGESMAYAFARKASLPWLLLFAFSLGFGTTIAEPALTAVAAEAASIAANGGAIANNDDSMANYALGLRITVALSVGFAILTGVYRILRGWPIQYLIISGYIGVVIMTIFAPPEIIGIAY
;
A
#
# COMPACT_ATOMS: atom_id res chain seq x y z
N MET A 1 14.08 5.40 -32.07
CA MET A 1 13.78 3.95 -31.93
C MET A 1 13.83 3.47 -30.48
N GLU A 2 14.79 3.94 -29.66
CA GLU A 2 14.89 3.55 -28.24
C GLU A 2 13.70 3.99 -27.37
N GLN A 3 13.18 5.20 -27.56
CA GLN A 3 12.01 5.69 -26.80
C GLN A 3 10.74 4.86 -27.08
N LEU A 4 10.58 4.33 -28.29
CA LEU A 4 9.45 3.47 -28.62
C LEU A 4 9.60 2.10 -27.95
N LYS A 5 10.83 1.56 -27.89
CA LYS A 5 11.11 0.31 -27.18
C LYS A 5 10.89 0.43 -25.68
N SER A 6 11.30 1.55 -25.06
CA SER A 6 11.06 1.77 -23.63
C SER A 6 9.57 1.90 -23.32
N PHE A 7 8.82 2.64 -24.14
CA PHE A 7 7.37 2.76 -24.00
C PHE A 7 6.66 1.40 -24.14
N LEU A 8 7.00 0.60 -25.15
CA LEU A 8 6.46 -0.75 -25.32
C LEU A 8 6.81 -1.68 -24.14
N GLY A 9 8.01 -1.50 -23.57
CA GLY A 9 8.43 -2.20 -22.35
C GLY A 9 7.54 -1.85 -21.16
N THR A 10 7.35 -0.56 -20.87
CA THR A 10 6.48 -0.10 -19.78
C THR A 10 5.03 -0.55 -20.00
N LEU A 11 4.52 -0.49 -21.23
CA LEU A 11 3.18 -0.98 -21.57
C LEU A 11 3.02 -2.47 -21.25
N THR A 12 4.01 -3.28 -21.63
CA THR A 12 4.01 -4.72 -21.33
C THR A 12 4.08 -4.98 -19.82
N SER A 13 4.83 -4.17 -19.08
CA SER A 13 4.86 -4.23 -17.61
C SER A 13 3.49 -3.92 -17.03
N SER A 14 2.86 -2.81 -17.42
CA SER A 14 1.53 -2.43 -16.93
C SER A 14 0.47 -3.51 -17.20
N ILE A 15 0.52 -4.17 -18.37
CA ILE A 15 -0.35 -5.31 -18.67
C ILE A 15 -0.08 -6.47 -17.72
N ARG A 16 1.20 -6.82 -17.49
CA ARG A 16 1.60 -7.89 -16.57
C ARG A 16 1.17 -7.59 -15.13
N ASP A 17 1.25 -6.33 -14.69
CA ASP A 17 0.89 -5.90 -13.34
C ASP A 17 -0.64 -5.95 -13.12
N LEU A 18 -1.42 -5.65 -14.15
CA LEU A 18 -2.90 -5.72 -14.10
C LEU A 18 -3.45 -7.12 -14.34
N LEU A 19 -2.70 -8.00 -15.00
CA LEU A 19 -3.14 -9.34 -15.36
C LEU A 19 -3.69 -10.15 -14.17
N PRO A 20 -3.04 -10.20 -12.99
CA PRO A 20 -3.58 -10.92 -11.83
C PRO A 20 -4.96 -10.41 -11.41
N ILE A 21 -5.18 -9.10 -11.42
CA ILE A 21 -6.46 -8.49 -11.05
C ILE A 21 -7.53 -8.89 -12.07
N VAL A 22 -7.22 -8.78 -13.37
CA VAL A 22 -8.13 -9.19 -14.45
C VAL A 22 -8.49 -10.67 -14.34
N LEU A 23 -7.50 -11.53 -14.05
CA LEU A 23 -7.71 -12.97 -13.88
C LEU A 23 -8.59 -13.28 -12.67
N VAL A 24 -8.34 -12.64 -11.53
CA VAL A 24 -9.18 -12.83 -10.33
C VAL A 24 -10.61 -12.38 -10.61
N VAL A 25 -10.81 -11.20 -11.18
CA VAL A 25 -12.14 -10.69 -11.53
C VAL A 25 -12.84 -11.63 -12.52
N ALA A 26 -12.15 -12.10 -13.56
CA ALA A 26 -12.73 -13.03 -14.54
C ALA A 26 -13.08 -14.39 -13.93
N PHE A 27 -12.22 -14.91 -13.05
CA PHE A 27 -12.49 -16.15 -12.33
C PHE A 27 -13.74 -16.02 -11.46
N PHE A 28 -13.83 -14.98 -10.63
CA PHE A 28 -15.01 -14.76 -9.78
C PHE A 28 -16.28 -14.53 -10.61
N GLN A 29 -16.21 -13.75 -11.68
CA GLN A 29 -17.36 -13.47 -12.53
C GLN A 29 -17.90 -14.74 -13.22
N LEU A 30 -17.02 -15.52 -13.86
CA LEU A 30 -17.41 -16.66 -14.68
C LEU A 30 -17.64 -17.94 -13.88
N VAL A 31 -16.82 -18.20 -12.86
CA VAL A 31 -16.83 -19.47 -12.10
C VAL A 31 -17.68 -19.37 -10.84
N VAL A 32 -17.52 -18.29 -10.06
CA VAL A 32 -18.18 -18.15 -8.75
C VAL A 32 -19.58 -17.56 -8.89
N ILE A 33 -19.69 -16.41 -9.57
CA ILE A 33 -20.95 -15.67 -9.75
C ILE A 33 -21.78 -16.28 -10.90
N GLN A 34 -21.12 -16.98 -11.85
CA GLN A 34 -21.74 -17.66 -12.99
C GLN A 34 -22.57 -16.74 -13.88
N GLN A 35 -22.13 -15.49 -14.03
CA GLN A 35 -22.77 -14.51 -14.91
C GLN A 35 -21.84 -14.11 -16.05
N PRO A 36 -22.36 -13.92 -17.29
CA PRO A 36 -21.56 -13.33 -18.34
C PRO A 36 -21.15 -11.90 -17.94
N PHE A 37 -20.05 -11.41 -18.51
CA PHE A 37 -19.64 -10.02 -18.30
C PHE A 37 -20.73 -9.07 -18.81
N PRO A 38 -21.27 -8.18 -17.96
CA PRO A 38 -22.13 -7.10 -18.41
C PRO A 38 -21.31 -6.18 -19.33
N ASP A 39 -21.81 -5.91 -20.54
CA ASP A 39 -21.18 -5.02 -21.52
C ASP A 39 -19.68 -5.27 -21.73
N LEU A 40 -19.30 -6.47 -22.18
CA LEU A 40 -17.92 -6.87 -22.40
C LEU A 40 -17.09 -5.83 -23.19
N ALA A 41 -17.70 -5.19 -24.20
CA ALA A 41 -17.04 -4.13 -24.96
C ALA A 41 -16.61 -2.95 -24.07
N ARG A 42 -17.46 -2.54 -23.12
CA ARG A 42 -17.18 -1.45 -22.19
C ARG A 42 -16.08 -1.83 -21.20
N VAL A 43 -16.10 -3.07 -20.71
CA VAL A 43 -15.05 -3.60 -19.82
C VAL A 43 -13.70 -3.62 -20.53
N LEU A 44 -13.63 -4.09 -21.77
CA LEU A 44 -12.40 -4.12 -22.56
C LEU A 44 -11.85 -2.71 -22.82
N VAL A 45 -12.71 -1.76 -23.18
CA VAL A 45 -12.32 -0.35 -23.37
C VAL A 45 -11.82 0.25 -22.05
N GLY A 46 -12.51 0.01 -20.94
CA GLY A 46 -12.07 0.45 -19.60
C GLY A 46 -10.71 -0.12 -19.23
N CYS A 47 -10.50 -1.43 -19.43
CA CYS A 47 -9.23 -2.10 -19.20
C CYS A 47 -8.10 -1.48 -20.04
N LEU A 48 -8.36 -1.19 -21.32
CA LEU A 48 -7.40 -0.53 -22.20
C LEU A 48 -7.04 0.87 -21.68
N LEU A 49 -8.03 1.66 -21.26
CA LEU A 49 -7.80 2.99 -20.69
C LEU A 49 -6.99 2.94 -19.39
N VAL A 50 -7.24 1.96 -18.52
CA VAL A 50 -6.48 1.74 -17.29
C VAL A 50 -5.03 1.38 -17.59
N VAL A 51 -4.79 0.45 -18.54
CA VAL A 51 -3.44 0.08 -18.97
C VAL A 51 -2.69 1.31 -19.49
N LEU A 52 -3.29 2.07 -20.41
CA LEU A 52 -2.68 3.26 -20.98
C LEU A 52 -2.42 4.35 -19.93
N GLY A 53 -3.40 4.59 -19.05
CA GLY A 53 -3.29 5.55 -17.96
C GLY A 53 -2.16 5.19 -17.00
N LEU A 54 -2.08 3.92 -16.57
CA LEU A 54 -1.02 3.43 -15.71
C LEU A 54 0.35 3.54 -16.38
N THR A 55 0.47 3.16 -17.66
CA THR A 55 1.71 3.29 -18.43
C THR A 55 2.19 4.74 -18.50
N PHE A 56 1.31 5.68 -18.85
CA PHE A 56 1.68 7.10 -18.90
C PHE A 56 2.02 7.67 -17.52
N PHE A 57 1.27 7.28 -16.49
CA PHE A 57 1.52 7.70 -15.12
C PHE A 57 2.89 7.25 -14.61
N ILE A 58 3.20 5.95 -14.72
CA ILE A 58 4.49 5.39 -14.30
C ILE A 58 5.62 6.03 -15.10
N ARG A 59 5.46 6.20 -16.42
CA ARG A 59 6.49 6.86 -17.25
C ARG A 59 6.73 8.31 -16.84
N GLY A 60 5.68 9.04 -16.50
CA GLY A 60 5.79 10.40 -15.97
C GLY A 60 6.53 10.45 -14.63
N LEU A 61 6.26 9.49 -13.73
CA LEU A 61 6.97 9.38 -12.45
C LEU A 61 8.45 9.04 -12.63
N GLU A 62 8.78 8.08 -13.51
CA GLU A 62 10.16 7.70 -13.81
C GLU A 62 10.99 8.86 -14.38
N GLN A 63 10.38 9.75 -15.16
CA GLN A 63 11.06 10.90 -15.75
C GLN A 63 11.12 12.10 -14.80
N GLY A 64 10.11 12.27 -13.95
CA GLY A 64 9.98 13.43 -13.07
C GLY A 64 10.38 13.15 -11.62
N LEU A 65 9.55 12.39 -10.91
CA LEU A 65 9.61 12.30 -9.45
C LEU A 65 10.67 11.31 -8.94
N PHE A 66 10.83 10.16 -9.60
CA PHE A 66 11.77 9.12 -9.16
C PHE A 66 13.24 9.58 -9.16
N PRO A 67 13.75 10.28 -10.21
CA PRO A 67 15.13 10.78 -10.20
C PRO A 67 15.41 11.76 -9.04
N ILE A 68 14.40 12.55 -8.65
CA ILE A 68 14.51 13.47 -7.51
C ILE A 68 14.61 12.67 -6.21
N GLY A 69 13.73 11.68 -6.00
CA GLY A 69 13.77 10.80 -4.83
C GLY A 69 15.10 10.04 -4.70
N GLU A 70 15.57 9.44 -5.79
CA GLU A 70 16.82 8.68 -5.83
C GLU A 70 18.02 9.57 -5.56
N SER A 71 18.11 10.73 -6.21
CA SER A 71 19.25 11.65 -6.01
C SER A 71 19.33 12.17 -4.57
N MET A 72 18.19 12.43 -3.91
CA MET A 72 18.15 12.77 -2.49
C MET A 72 18.63 11.61 -1.61
N ALA A 73 18.12 10.39 -1.84
CA ALA A 73 18.52 9.20 -1.10
C ALA A 73 20.04 8.92 -1.25
N TYR A 74 20.57 9.01 -2.48
CA TYR A 74 21.99 8.89 -2.76
C TYR A 74 22.82 9.99 -2.09
N ALA A 75 22.34 11.23 -2.07
CA ALA A 75 23.03 12.33 -1.40
C ALA A 75 23.11 12.10 0.12
N PHE A 76 22.04 11.64 0.76
CA PHE A 76 22.04 11.31 2.19
C PHE A 76 22.94 10.12 2.51
N ALA A 77 22.91 9.08 1.69
CA ALA A 77 23.77 7.91 1.85
C ALA A 77 25.26 8.28 1.69
N ARG A 78 25.61 9.07 0.65
CA ARG A 78 27.00 9.46 0.37
C ARG A 78 27.58 10.43 1.39
N LYS A 79 26.76 11.34 1.93
CA LYS A 79 27.18 12.26 3.00
C LYS A 79 27.32 11.57 4.38
N ALA A 80 27.05 10.26 4.47
CA ALA A 80 27.00 9.51 5.73
C ALA A 80 26.06 10.14 6.77
N SER A 81 25.04 10.87 6.31
CA SER A 81 24.10 11.56 7.19
C SER A 81 23.00 10.60 7.60
N LEU A 82 23.33 9.67 8.50
CA LEU A 82 22.42 8.62 8.97
C LEU A 82 21.07 9.18 9.48
N PRO A 83 21.03 10.23 10.32
CA PRO A 83 19.74 10.75 10.81
C PRO A 83 18.84 11.27 9.68
N TRP A 84 19.42 11.93 8.68
CA TRP A 84 18.67 12.47 7.54
C TRP A 84 18.15 11.37 6.61
N LEU A 85 18.95 10.32 6.40
CA LEU A 85 18.51 9.14 5.63
C LEU A 85 17.35 8.42 6.34
N LEU A 86 17.44 8.24 7.65
CA LEU A 86 16.39 7.58 8.44
C LEU A 86 15.11 8.42 8.51
N LEU A 87 15.24 9.74 8.68
CA LEU A 87 14.09 10.65 8.65
C LEU A 87 13.41 10.63 7.28
N PHE A 88 14.19 10.67 6.20
CA PHE A 88 13.66 10.58 4.83
C PHE A 88 12.91 9.26 4.60
N ALA A 89 13.49 8.14 5.03
CA ALA A 89 12.86 6.82 4.93
C ALA A 89 11.54 6.75 5.72
N PHE A 90 11.54 7.28 6.95
CA PHE A 90 10.33 7.40 7.77
C PHE A 90 9.27 8.26 7.08
N SER A 91 9.63 9.43 6.56
CA SER A 91 8.70 10.33 5.88
C SER A 91 8.10 9.71 4.63
N LEU A 92 8.87 8.96 3.84
CA LEU A 92 8.31 8.21 2.70
C LEU A 92 7.35 7.12 3.16
N GLY A 93 7.70 6.34 4.17
CA GLY A 93 6.83 5.30 4.70
C GLY A 93 5.52 5.84 5.27
N PHE A 94 5.62 6.85 6.12
CA PHE A 94 4.46 7.54 6.71
C PHE A 94 3.59 8.18 5.63
N GLY A 95 4.20 8.95 4.71
CA GLY A 95 3.51 9.72 3.69
C GLY A 95 2.78 8.84 2.68
N THR A 96 3.40 7.74 2.23
CA THR A 96 2.75 6.79 1.32
C THR A 96 1.57 6.08 1.98
N THR A 97 1.73 5.65 3.24
CA THR A 97 0.68 4.93 3.98
C THR A 97 -0.51 5.83 4.31
N ILE A 98 -0.29 7.06 4.77
CA ILE A 98 -1.41 7.97 5.11
C ILE A 98 -2.18 8.40 3.86
N ALA A 99 -1.49 8.53 2.72
CA ALA A 99 -2.07 8.86 1.43
C ALA A 99 -2.74 7.67 0.73
N GLU A 100 -2.57 6.44 1.24
CA GLU A 100 -3.06 5.23 0.60
C GLU A 100 -4.60 5.16 0.63
N PRO A 101 -5.27 5.12 -0.54
CA PRO A 101 -6.73 5.05 -0.61
C PRO A 101 -7.29 3.75 -0.05
N ALA A 102 -6.57 2.63 -0.23
CA ALA A 102 -6.99 1.32 0.28
C ALA A 102 -7.06 1.33 1.81
N LEU A 103 -6.03 1.86 2.49
CA LEU A 103 -6.05 2.03 3.95
C LEU A 103 -7.18 2.96 4.40
N THR A 104 -7.48 4.01 3.63
CA THR A 104 -8.59 4.92 3.93
C THR A 104 -9.94 4.20 3.90
N ALA A 105 -10.16 3.33 2.91
CA ALA A 105 -11.39 2.54 2.80
C ALA A 105 -11.50 1.49 3.92
N VAL A 106 -10.42 0.75 4.20
CA VAL A 106 -10.38 -0.25 5.27
C VAL A 106 -10.61 0.41 6.64
N ALA A 107 -10.03 1.59 6.89
CA ALA A 107 -10.24 2.30 8.14
C ALA A 107 -11.67 2.83 8.31
N ALA A 108 -12.33 3.22 7.22
CA ALA A 108 -13.75 3.59 7.25
C ALA A 108 -14.64 2.37 7.55
N GLU A 109 -14.35 1.22 6.95
CA GLU A 109 -15.08 -0.03 7.22
C GLU A 109 -14.87 -0.50 8.66
N ALA A 110 -13.63 -0.43 9.16
CA ALA A 110 -13.29 -0.70 10.55
C ALA A 110 -14.08 0.17 11.53
N ALA A 111 -14.22 1.47 11.23
CA ALA A 111 -15.02 2.38 12.05
C ALA A 111 -16.51 2.00 12.06
N SER A 112 -17.06 1.60 10.91
CA SER A 112 -18.45 1.12 10.79
C SER A 112 -18.69 -0.13 11.64
N ILE A 113 -17.79 -1.10 11.56
CA ILE A 113 -17.87 -2.35 12.34
C ILE A 113 -17.76 -2.04 13.84
N ALA A 114 -16.82 -1.17 14.25
CA ALA A 114 -16.65 -0.78 15.65
C ALA A 114 -17.88 -0.04 16.22
N ALA A 115 -18.54 0.81 15.43
CA ALA A 115 -19.76 1.50 15.84
C ALA A 115 -20.94 0.54 15.99
N ASN A 116 -21.10 -0.40 15.06
CA ASN A 116 -22.14 -1.43 15.11
C ASN A 116 -21.93 -2.42 16.26
N GLY A 117 -20.67 -2.72 16.60
CA GLY A 117 -20.30 -3.54 17.76
C GLY A 117 -20.42 -2.82 19.11
N GLY A 118 -20.80 -1.54 19.13
CA GLY A 118 -20.93 -0.75 20.35
C GLY A 118 -19.61 -0.35 21.01
N ALA A 119 -18.47 -0.56 20.33
CA ALA A 119 -17.14 -0.19 20.83
C ALA A 119 -16.88 1.33 20.75
N ILE A 120 -17.53 2.00 19.79
CA ILE A 120 -17.53 3.47 19.66
C ILE A 120 -18.96 3.99 19.50
N ALA A 121 -19.18 5.29 19.74
CA ALA A 121 -20.48 5.91 19.50
C ALA A 121 -20.84 5.88 18.02
N ASN A 122 -22.11 5.56 17.71
CA ASN A 122 -22.65 5.52 16.36
C ASN A 122 -23.02 6.94 15.90
N ASN A 123 -22.02 7.80 15.80
CA ASN A 123 -22.12 9.13 15.22
C ASN A 123 -20.99 9.34 14.20
N ASP A 124 -21.26 10.15 13.18
CA ASP A 124 -20.32 10.37 12.07
C ASP A 124 -18.98 10.91 12.57
N ASP A 125 -19.01 11.77 13.59
CA ASP A 125 -17.81 12.36 14.20
C ASP A 125 -16.91 11.32 14.88
N SER A 126 -17.45 10.37 15.65
CA SER A 126 -16.62 9.33 16.30
C SER A 126 -16.07 8.34 15.29
N MET A 127 -16.84 8.01 14.25
CA MET A 127 -16.38 7.13 13.17
C MET A 127 -15.25 7.77 12.38
N ALA A 128 -15.37 9.05 12.02
CA ALA A 128 -14.32 9.79 11.32
C ALA A 128 -13.03 9.89 12.17
N ASN A 129 -13.17 10.17 13.48
CA ASN A 129 -12.04 10.23 14.39
C ASN A 129 -11.36 8.87 14.58
N TYR A 130 -12.14 7.78 14.69
CA TYR A 130 -11.60 6.42 14.77
C TYR A 130 -10.85 6.04 13.50
N ALA A 131 -11.44 6.26 12.33
CA ALA A 131 -10.80 5.98 11.05
C ALA A 131 -9.50 6.77 10.87
N LEU A 132 -9.50 8.06 11.22
CA LEU A 132 -8.30 8.90 11.17
C LEU A 132 -7.24 8.40 12.17
N GLY A 133 -7.63 8.08 13.40
CA GLY A 133 -6.73 7.54 14.42
C GLY A 133 -6.08 6.24 13.99
N LEU A 134 -6.84 5.33 13.36
CA LEU A 134 -6.33 4.10 12.79
C LEU A 134 -5.33 4.36 11.66
N ARG A 135 -5.68 5.26 10.72
CA ARG A 135 -4.78 5.65 9.62
C ARG A 135 -3.46 6.23 10.11
N ILE A 136 -3.49 7.12 11.11
CA ILE A 136 -2.27 7.71 11.68
C ILE A 136 -1.46 6.63 12.40
N THR A 137 -2.10 5.76 13.17
CA THR A 137 -1.42 4.66 13.89
C THR A 137 -0.69 3.73 12.92
N VAL A 138 -1.37 3.32 11.85
CA VAL A 138 -0.79 2.47 10.80
C VAL A 138 0.33 3.22 10.06
N ALA A 139 0.12 4.48 9.67
CA ALA A 139 1.13 5.28 8.98
C ALA A 139 2.40 5.50 9.82
N LEU A 140 2.26 5.79 11.11
CA LEU A 140 3.39 5.88 12.04
C LEU A 140 4.13 4.55 12.14
N SER A 141 3.39 3.44 12.30
CA SER A 141 3.95 2.10 12.42
C SER A 141 4.73 1.70 11.16
N VAL A 142 4.17 1.95 9.97
CA VAL A 142 4.85 1.68 8.68
C VAL A 142 6.08 2.59 8.50
N GLY A 143 5.98 3.87 8.90
CA GLY A 143 7.13 4.78 8.92
C GLY A 143 8.28 4.23 9.77
N PHE A 144 8.00 3.77 11.00
CA PHE A 144 9.01 3.15 11.87
C PHE A 144 9.52 1.81 11.33
N ALA A 145 8.66 1.01 10.69
CA ALA A 145 9.05 -0.26 10.08
C ALA A 145 10.05 -0.02 8.93
N ILE A 146 9.79 0.96 8.06
CA ILE A 146 10.70 1.34 6.97
C ILE A 146 11.99 1.93 7.50
N LEU A 147 11.94 2.82 8.51
CA LEU A 147 13.12 3.34 9.18
C LEU A 147 14.00 2.20 9.73
N THR A 148 13.39 1.26 10.44
CA THR A 148 14.09 0.08 10.99
C THR A 148 14.63 -0.80 9.87
N GLY A 149 13.89 -0.97 8.78
CA GLY A 149 14.32 -1.70 7.58
C GLY A 149 15.55 -1.08 6.91
N VAL A 150 15.59 0.24 6.76
CA VAL A 150 16.78 0.94 6.23
C VAL A 150 17.95 0.81 7.19
N TYR A 151 17.73 1.01 8.50
CA TYR A 151 18.78 0.81 9.51
C TYR A 151 19.34 -0.63 9.49
N ARG A 152 18.47 -1.63 9.32
CA ARG A 152 18.83 -3.04 9.18
C ARG A 152 19.72 -3.28 7.96
N ILE A 153 19.39 -2.70 6.80
CA ILE A 153 20.19 -2.83 5.57
C ILE A 153 21.60 -2.28 5.80
N LEU A 154 21.73 -1.13 6.47
CA LEU A 154 23.02 -0.52 6.78
C LEU A 154 23.87 -1.35 7.76
N ARG A 155 23.22 -1.99 8.75
CA ARG A 155 23.89 -2.82 9.76
C ARG A 155 24.13 -4.26 9.32
N GLY A 156 23.54 -4.70 8.21
CA GLY A 156 23.63 -6.08 7.73
C GLY A 156 22.91 -7.11 8.61
N TRP A 157 21.92 -6.67 9.41
CA TRP A 157 21.20 -7.60 10.28
C TRP A 157 20.31 -8.55 9.47
N PRO A 158 20.24 -9.84 9.84
CA PRO A 158 19.39 -10.80 9.14
C PRO A 158 17.91 -10.49 9.41
N ILE A 159 17.12 -10.53 8.33
CA ILE A 159 15.69 -10.14 8.36
C ILE A 159 14.84 -11.02 9.29
N GLN A 160 15.24 -12.28 9.46
CA GLN A 160 14.47 -13.27 10.20
C GLN A 160 14.18 -12.83 11.63
N TYR A 161 15.10 -12.18 12.33
CA TYR A 161 14.88 -11.76 13.72
C TYR A 161 13.80 -10.67 13.82
N LEU A 162 13.78 -9.73 12.88
CA LEU A 162 12.76 -8.69 12.82
C LEU A 162 11.38 -9.31 12.56
N ILE A 163 11.28 -10.18 11.55
CA ILE A 163 10.02 -10.83 11.18
C ILE A 163 9.50 -11.72 12.30
N ILE A 164 10.36 -12.60 12.86
CA ILE A 164 9.97 -13.49 13.96
C ILE A 164 9.51 -12.68 15.18
N SER A 165 10.26 -11.63 15.56
CA SER A 165 9.87 -10.78 16.69
C SER A 165 8.55 -10.06 16.45
N GLY A 166 8.30 -9.57 15.23
CA GLY A 166 7.05 -8.94 14.84
C GLY A 166 5.87 -9.90 14.91
N TYR A 167 6.01 -11.12 14.34
CA TYR A 167 4.96 -12.13 14.41
C TYR A 167 4.66 -12.57 15.84
N ILE A 168 5.69 -12.80 16.67
CA ILE A 168 5.50 -13.09 18.09
C ILE A 168 4.74 -11.95 18.78
N GLY A 169 5.10 -10.70 18.49
CA GLY A 169 4.40 -9.52 18.99
C GLY A 169 2.92 -9.51 18.61
N VAL A 170 2.60 -9.74 17.33
CA VAL A 170 1.22 -9.79 16.82
C VAL A 170 0.42 -10.92 17.50
N VAL A 171 1.00 -12.11 17.63
CA VAL A 171 0.36 -13.25 18.30
C VAL A 171 0.06 -12.93 19.77
N ILE A 172 1.01 -12.34 20.49
CA ILE A 172 0.83 -11.93 21.88
C ILE A 172 -0.27 -10.87 21.97
N MET A 173 -0.24 -9.83 21.11
CA MET A 173 -1.26 -8.79 21.12
C MET A 173 -2.66 -9.32 20.78
N THR A 174 -2.76 -10.32 19.90
CA THR A 174 -4.05 -10.92 19.53
C THR A 174 -4.76 -11.55 20.73
N ILE A 175 -4.03 -12.06 21.73
CA ILE A 175 -4.61 -12.62 22.96
C ILE A 175 -5.34 -11.55 23.78
N PHE A 176 -4.90 -10.30 23.71
CA PHE A 176 -5.46 -9.17 24.44
C PHE A 176 -6.40 -8.30 23.59
N ALA A 177 -6.49 -8.57 22.29
CA ALA A 177 -7.24 -7.74 21.35
C ALA A 177 -8.75 -8.05 21.40
N PRO A 178 -9.62 -7.02 21.35
CA PRO A 178 -11.06 -7.22 21.18
C PRO A 178 -11.40 -7.94 19.87
N PRO A 179 -12.43 -8.81 19.83
CA PRO A 179 -12.84 -9.54 18.62
C PRO A 179 -13.08 -8.65 17.40
N GLU A 180 -13.57 -7.43 17.63
CA GLU A 180 -13.89 -6.46 16.60
C GLU A 180 -12.63 -5.93 15.88
N ILE A 181 -11.50 -5.86 16.60
CA ILE A 181 -10.21 -5.38 16.06
C ILE A 181 -9.45 -6.51 15.38
N ILE A 182 -9.60 -7.74 15.85
CA ILE A 182 -8.91 -8.91 15.27
C ILE A 182 -9.28 -9.09 13.80
N GLY A 183 -10.56 -8.92 13.43
CA GLY A 183 -11.01 -9.05 12.03
C GLY A 183 -10.47 -7.97 11.08
N ILE A 184 -9.94 -6.86 11.62
CA ILE A 184 -9.31 -5.78 10.82
C ILE A 184 -7.81 -6.04 10.64
N ALA A 185 -7.20 -6.80 11.57
CA ALA A 185 -5.75 -7.04 11.59
C ALA A 185 -5.26 -8.15 10.65
N TYR A 186 -6.17 -9.02 10.17
CA TYR A 186 -5.89 -10.20 9.35
C TYR A 186 -6.74 -10.20 8.07
#